data_AF-A0A8H3A2A0-F1
#
_entry.id   AF-A0A8H3A2A0-F1
#
_cell.length_a   1.000
_cell.length_b   1.000
_cell.length_c   1.000
_cell.angle_alpha   90.00
_cell.angle_beta   90.00
_cell.angle_gamma   90.00
#
_symmetry.space_group_name_H-M   'P 1'
#
loop_
_entity.id
_entity.type
_entity.pdbx_description
1 polymer ?
#
loop_
_entity_poly.entity_id
_entity_poly.type
_entity_poly.pdbx_seq_one_letter_code
_entity_poly.pdbx_strand_id
1 'polypeptide(L)'
;MSGGDLTACGTPDYVKECLEESLRRLGVDTIDLYYIHRIDKNTPIELNLSTGKIRHIGFSQPSPATLCRAHKVHPIAAIQVEYSPFERAIEQKGHLLEIARESGVAVVAYSPLSRGLLTGQITSHSDLSDTDLRKITPRYAQENFPKILELVDKFKQIGQRRNATSGQVALAYLLALGDDIIPIPGSQRIEYIEENFGATQLKLTTDEFENLKTLVNETRVDGDQYPPFMQEMLYLDTPELS
;
A
#
# COMPACT_ATOMS: atom_id res chain seq x y z
N MET A 1 -14.11 20.66 -6.35
CA MET A 1 -12.92 20.30 -5.57
C MET A 1 -12.09 21.57 -5.40
N SER A 2 -12.10 22.16 -4.20
CA SER A 2 -11.21 23.28 -3.89
C SER A 2 -9.78 22.78 -3.98
N GLY A 3 -8.96 23.42 -4.82
CA GLY A 3 -7.55 23.09 -5.01
C GLY A 3 -6.78 23.30 -3.71
N GLY A 4 -6.70 22.26 -2.89
CA GLY A 4 -5.76 22.18 -1.79
C GLY A 4 -4.35 22.07 -2.35
N ASP A 5 -3.43 22.79 -1.74
CA ASP A 5 -2.00 22.60 -1.95
C ASP A 5 -1.66 21.12 -1.70
N LEU A 6 -1.09 20.44 -2.71
CA LEU A 6 -0.70 19.04 -2.64
C LEU A 6 0.65 18.86 -1.91
N THR A 7 1.24 19.95 -1.42
CA THR A 7 2.53 19.93 -0.73
C THR A 7 2.41 19.30 0.65
N ALA A 8 3.25 18.29 0.92
CA ALA A 8 3.36 17.70 2.24
C ALA A 8 3.96 18.70 3.25
N CYS A 9 3.39 18.79 4.44
CA CYS A 9 3.90 19.59 5.55
C CYS A 9 4.13 18.67 6.75
N GLY A 10 5.38 18.57 7.19
CA GLY A 10 5.82 17.69 8.28
C GLY A 10 6.29 18.46 9.52
N THR A 11 6.05 19.77 9.59
CA THR A 11 6.53 20.59 10.71
C THR A 11 5.87 20.16 12.03
N PRO A 12 6.58 20.24 13.18
CA PRO A 12 6.04 19.79 14.45
C PRO A 12 4.70 20.44 14.83
N ASP A 13 4.57 21.75 14.61
CA ASP A 13 3.37 22.50 14.94
C ASP A 13 2.18 22.04 14.08
N TYR A 14 2.40 21.82 12.78
CA TYR A 14 1.35 21.36 11.88
C TYR A 14 0.92 19.91 12.18
N VAL A 15 1.89 19.03 12.46
CA VAL A 15 1.58 17.65 12.86
C VAL A 15 0.79 17.63 14.17
N LYS A 16 1.14 18.49 15.13
CA LYS A 16 0.39 18.64 16.38
C LYS A 16 -1.03 19.14 16.14
N GLU A 17 -1.21 20.19 15.32
CA GLU A 17 -2.53 20.70 14.94
C GLU A 17 -3.39 19.59 14.31
N CYS A 18 -2.83 18.87 13.34
CA CYS A 18 -3.50 17.77 12.65
C CYS A 18 -3.89 16.63 13.60
N LEU A 19 -3.05 16.34 14.61
CA LEU A 19 -3.32 15.35 15.63
C LEU A 19 -4.49 15.77 16.52
N GLU A 20 -4.48 16.99 17.08
CA GLU A 20 -5.57 17.50 17.93
C GLU A 20 -6.91 17.47 17.21
N GLU A 21 -6.91 17.92 15.96
CA GLU A 21 -8.11 17.95 15.15
C GLU A 21 -8.59 16.53 14.77
N SER A 22 -7.68 15.56 14.62
CA SER A 22 -8.06 14.16 14.39
C SER A 22 -8.68 13.52 15.64
N LEU A 23 -8.10 13.75 16.83
CA LEU A 23 -8.65 13.32 18.11
C LEU A 23 -10.07 13.88 18.32
N ARG A 24 -10.26 15.18 18.04
CA ARG A 24 -11.56 15.84 18.14
C ARG A 24 -12.60 15.23 17.20
N ARG A 25 -12.25 14.96 15.94
CA ARG A 25 -13.17 14.35 14.95
C ARG A 25 -13.54 12.91 15.30
N LEU A 26 -12.59 12.14 15.82
CA LEU A 26 -12.80 10.75 16.20
C LEU A 26 -13.48 10.61 17.57
N GLY A 27 -13.44 11.66 18.40
CA GLY A 27 -14.02 11.64 19.75
C GLY A 27 -13.23 10.74 20.71
N VAL A 28 -11.91 10.65 20.55
CA VAL A 28 -11.03 9.81 21.36
C VAL A 28 -9.88 10.63 21.94
N ASP A 29 -9.38 10.22 23.11
CA ASP A 29 -8.23 10.87 23.76
C ASP A 29 -6.88 10.34 23.26
N THR A 30 -6.89 9.19 22.57
CA THR A 30 -5.67 8.53 22.09
C THR A 30 -5.93 7.82 20.77
N ILE A 31 -5.00 7.98 19.82
CA ILE A 31 -4.98 7.25 18.55
C ILE A 31 -4.02 6.06 18.66
N ASP A 32 -4.46 4.87 18.25
CA ASP A 32 -3.63 3.66 18.25
C ASP A 32 -2.44 3.77 17.31
N LEU A 33 -2.67 4.14 16.05
CA LEU A 33 -1.62 4.28 15.04
C LEU A 33 -1.84 5.56 14.23
N TYR A 34 -0.88 6.48 14.30
CA TYR A 34 -0.92 7.75 13.59
C TYR A 34 0.15 7.79 12.50
N TYR A 35 -0.26 8.09 11.26
CA TYR A 35 0.63 8.10 10.12
C TYR A 35 1.06 9.52 9.74
N ILE A 36 2.35 9.72 9.44
CA ILE A 36 2.75 10.79 8.53
C ILE A 36 2.44 10.31 7.11
N HIS A 37 1.42 10.91 6.51
CA HIS A 37 0.82 10.41 5.26
C HIS A 37 1.67 10.73 4.02
N ARG A 38 2.46 11.80 4.03
CA ARG A 38 3.44 12.10 2.99
C ARG A 38 4.68 12.70 3.64
N ILE A 39 5.85 12.31 3.15
CA ILE A 39 7.13 12.82 3.64
C ILE A 39 7.31 14.25 3.15
N ASP A 40 7.50 15.18 4.10
CA ASP A 40 7.90 16.54 3.81
C ASP A 40 9.41 16.59 3.59
N LYS A 41 9.82 16.83 2.34
CA LYS A 41 11.23 16.89 1.94
C LYS A 41 12.03 18.06 2.54
N ASN A 42 11.37 19.00 3.23
CA ASN A 42 12.01 20.18 3.80
C ASN A 42 12.18 20.09 5.32
N THR A 43 11.56 19.09 5.95
CA THR A 43 11.55 18.95 7.41
C THR A 43 12.28 17.66 7.81
N PRO A 44 13.28 17.70 8.71
CA PRO A 44 13.96 16.50 9.20
C PRO A 44 12.98 15.47 9.77
N ILE A 45 13.21 14.18 9.55
CA ILE A 45 12.29 13.13 10.03
C ILE A 45 12.46 12.81 11.52
N GLU A 46 13.60 13.17 12.12
CA GLU A 46 13.95 12.90 13.52
C GLU A 46 13.11 13.69 14.55
N LEU A 47 12.03 14.33 14.12
CA LEU A 47 11.17 15.12 15.00
C LEU A 47 10.45 14.24 16.01
N ASN A 48 10.38 14.74 17.24
CA ASN A 48 9.69 14.05 18.31
C ASN A 48 8.17 14.27 18.21
N LEU A 49 7.46 13.19 17.87
CA LEU A 49 6.00 13.17 17.74
C LEU A 49 5.29 12.68 19.03
N SER A 50 6.04 12.46 20.11
CA SER A 50 5.57 11.85 21.36
C SER A 50 4.78 12.83 22.21
N THR A 51 3.47 12.87 22.03
CA THR A 51 2.58 13.76 22.81
C THR A 51 1.75 13.03 23.87
N GLY A 52 1.98 11.72 24.07
CA GLY A 52 1.14 10.87 24.93
C GLY A 52 -0.27 10.59 24.35
N LYS A 53 -0.58 11.14 23.18
CA LYS A 53 -1.88 11.01 22.48
C LYS A 53 -1.86 10.00 21.33
N ILE A 54 -0.70 9.40 21.06
CA ILE A 54 -0.49 8.39 20.02
C ILE A 54 0.21 7.19 20.66
N ARG A 55 -0.27 5.96 20.40
CA ARG A 55 0.39 4.73 20.86
C ARG A 55 1.51 4.30 19.92
N HIS A 56 1.27 4.38 18.61
CA HIS A 56 2.21 3.95 17.57
C HIS A 56 2.31 4.95 16.42
N ILE A 57 3.50 5.06 15.84
CA ILE A 57 3.77 5.92 14.68
C ILE A 57 3.93 5.04 13.44
N GLY A 58 3.37 5.50 12.33
CA GLY A 58 3.62 4.92 11.02
C GLY A 58 3.97 5.95 9.96
N PHE A 59 4.48 5.49 8.83
CA PHE A 59 4.78 6.34 7.68
C PHE A 59 4.17 5.78 6.40
N SER A 60 3.63 6.65 5.56
CA SER A 60 3.21 6.25 4.22
C SER A 60 4.30 6.57 3.20
N GLN A 61 4.71 5.55 2.46
CA GLN A 61 5.70 5.62 1.38
C GLN A 61 7.03 6.31 1.78
N PRO A 62 7.67 5.99 2.92
CA PRO A 62 8.97 6.56 3.26
C PRO A 62 10.08 5.99 2.35
N SER A 63 11.16 6.74 2.16
CA SER A 63 12.40 6.13 1.67
C SER A 63 13.00 5.17 2.73
N PRO A 64 13.87 4.24 2.32
CA PRO A 64 14.67 3.44 3.25
C PRO A 64 15.45 4.26 4.28
N ALA A 65 16.15 5.32 3.84
CA ALA A 65 16.96 6.14 4.73
C ALA A 65 16.11 6.93 5.74
N THR A 66 14.95 7.44 5.29
CA THR A 66 13.96 8.11 6.17
C THR A 66 13.43 7.16 7.23
N LEU A 67 13.04 5.94 6.85
CA LEU A 67 12.58 4.93 7.81
C LEU A 67 13.67 4.62 8.86
N CYS A 68 14.89 4.32 8.41
CA CYS A 68 16.01 4.02 9.31
C CYS A 68 16.33 5.15 10.28
N ARG A 69 16.33 6.40 9.81
CA ARG A 69 16.62 7.58 10.65
C ARG A 69 15.53 7.82 11.68
N ALA A 70 14.27 7.77 11.27
CA ALA A 70 13.15 7.95 12.17
C ALA A 70 13.06 6.83 13.22
N HIS A 71 13.31 5.57 12.83
CA HIS A 71 13.26 4.42 13.73
C HIS A 71 14.32 4.48 14.84
N LYS A 72 15.43 5.20 14.63
CA LYS A 72 16.45 5.47 15.68
C LYS A 72 15.94 6.42 16.76
N VAL A 73 14.98 7.28 16.44
CA VAL A 73 14.41 8.26 17.38
C VAL A 73 13.18 7.69 18.09
N HIS A 74 12.28 7.08 17.33
CA HIS A 74 11.06 6.46 17.83
C HIS A 74 10.79 5.13 17.11
N PRO A 75 10.42 4.05 17.82
CA PRO A 75 10.01 2.81 17.17
C PRO A 75 8.84 3.06 16.22
N ILE A 76 9.11 2.86 14.92
CA ILE A 76 8.07 2.94 13.89
C ILE A 76 7.36 1.59 13.85
N ALA A 77 6.04 1.59 14.01
CA ALA A 77 5.27 0.36 14.08
C ALA A 77 4.89 -0.17 12.69
N ALA A 78 4.65 0.72 11.73
CA ALA A 78 4.20 0.34 10.40
C ALA A 78 4.65 1.31 9.30
N ILE A 79 4.88 0.77 8.11
CA ILE A 79 4.87 1.55 6.86
C ILE A 79 3.65 1.19 6.03
N GLN A 80 3.07 2.17 5.35
CA GLN A 80 1.97 1.96 4.41
C GLN A 80 2.44 2.23 2.99
N VAL A 81 2.36 1.21 2.11
CA VAL A 81 2.84 1.26 0.72
C VAL A 81 1.82 0.63 -0.23
N GLU A 82 1.88 0.95 -1.53
CA GLU A 82 1.10 0.18 -2.51
C GLU A 82 1.81 -1.14 -2.67
N TYR A 83 1.10 -2.24 -2.44
CA TYR A 83 1.67 -3.56 -2.60
C TYR A 83 0.61 -4.54 -3.10
N SER A 84 0.89 -5.10 -4.27
CA SER A 84 0.03 -6.07 -4.94
C SER A 84 0.88 -6.94 -5.88
N PRO A 85 0.31 -8.01 -6.46
CA PRO A 85 0.94 -8.73 -7.56
C PRO A 85 1.48 -7.88 -8.72
N PHE A 86 0.95 -6.68 -8.98
CA PHE A 86 1.41 -5.79 -10.05
C PHE A 86 2.30 -4.64 -9.59
N GLU A 87 2.19 -4.23 -8.32
CA GLU A 87 3.00 -3.17 -7.73
C GLU A 87 3.82 -3.72 -6.59
N ARG A 88 5.12 -3.89 -6.83
CA ARG A 88 6.06 -4.58 -5.94
C ARG A 88 7.29 -3.74 -5.64
N ALA A 89 7.19 -2.42 -5.82
CA ALA A 89 8.31 -1.49 -5.62
C ALA A 89 8.96 -1.64 -4.23
N ILE A 90 8.20 -1.95 -3.16
CA ILE A 90 8.76 -2.16 -1.82
C ILE A 90 9.83 -3.28 -1.77
N GLU A 91 9.72 -4.30 -2.63
CA GLU A 91 10.68 -5.40 -2.71
C GLU A 91 12.00 -4.99 -3.39
N GLN A 92 11.97 -3.93 -4.22
CA GLN A 92 13.12 -3.53 -5.06
C GLN A 92 13.73 -2.19 -4.62
N LYS A 93 12.93 -1.26 -4.11
CA LYS A 93 13.35 0.10 -3.78
C LYS A 93 14.20 0.11 -2.53
N GLY A 94 15.52 0.01 -2.74
CA GLY A 94 16.53 0.16 -1.69
C GLY A 94 16.31 -0.75 -0.49
N HIS A 95 15.82 -1.97 -0.74
CA HIS A 95 15.60 -3.00 0.28
C HIS A 95 14.57 -2.62 1.36
N LEU A 96 13.59 -1.77 1.05
CA LEU A 96 12.61 -1.29 2.05
C LEU A 96 11.85 -2.43 2.76
N LEU A 97 11.44 -3.48 2.04
CA LEU A 97 10.79 -4.65 2.65
C LEU A 97 11.72 -5.36 3.64
N GLU A 98 12.98 -5.57 3.28
CA GLU A 98 13.97 -6.23 4.13
C GLU A 98 14.26 -5.39 5.37
N ILE A 99 14.46 -4.08 5.21
CA ILE A 99 14.66 -3.14 6.31
C ILE A 99 13.47 -3.14 7.27
N ALA A 100 12.24 -3.15 6.74
CA ALA A 100 11.03 -3.20 7.56
C ALA A 100 11.02 -4.47 8.41
N ARG A 101 11.32 -5.63 7.81
CA ARG A 101 11.41 -6.93 8.51
C ARG A 101 12.49 -6.94 9.58
N GLU A 102 13.71 -6.52 9.24
CA GLU A 102 14.84 -6.47 10.17
C GLU A 102 14.57 -5.54 11.36
N SER A 103 13.79 -4.47 11.14
CA SER A 103 13.43 -3.49 12.15
C SER A 103 12.13 -3.82 12.91
N GLY A 104 11.46 -4.94 12.60
CA GLY A 104 10.18 -5.32 13.20
C GLY A 104 9.02 -4.38 12.85
N VAL A 105 9.09 -3.70 11.71
CA VAL A 105 8.08 -2.77 11.21
C VAL A 105 7.09 -3.51 10.31
N ALA A 106 5.79 -3.38 10.60
CA ALA A 106 4.75 -3.99 9.76
C ALA A 106 4.59 -3.27 8.41
N VAL A 107 4.19 -4.00 7.38
CA VAL A 107 3.89 -3.49 6.04
C VAL A 107 2.38 -3.49 5.82
N VAL A 108 1.77 -2.31 5.81
CA VAL A 108 0.36 -2.12 5.51
C VAL A 108 0.18 -1.87 4.02
N ALA A 109 -0.39 -2.85 3.31
CA ALA A 109 -0.51 -2.85 1.86
C ALA A 109 -1.83 -2.19 1.40
N TYR A 110 -1.75 -0.98 0.84
CA TYR A 110 -2.91 -0.33 0.20
C TYR A 110 -3.03 -0.71 -1.29
N SER A 111 -4.23 -0.53 -1.83
CA SER A 111 -4.62 -1.01 -3.16
C SER A 111 -4.23 -2.48 -3.44
N PRO A 112 -4.42 -3.42 -2.49
CA PRO A 112 -3.91 -4.80 -2.62
C PRO A 112 -4.53 -5.57 -3.80
N LEU A 113 -5.70 -5.13 -4.27
CA LEU A 113 -6.40 -5.68 -5.43
C LEU A 113 -6.06 -4.96 -6.75
N SER A 114 -4.95 -4.22 -6.79
CA SER A 114 -4.49 -3.45 -7.97
C SER A 114 -5.61 -2.57 -8.53
N ARG A 115 -6.23 -1.81 -7.62
CA ARG A 115 -7.33 -0.89 -7.93
C ARG A 115 -8.51 -1.58 -8.61
N GLY A 116 -8.73 -2.86 -8.31
CA GLY A 116 -9.86 -3.66 -8.82
C GLY A 116 -9.50 -4.63 -9.95
N LEU A 117 -8.31 -4.54 -10.56
CA LEU A 117 -7.91 -5.46 -11.64
C LEU A 117 -7.89 -6.92 -11.18
N LEU A 118 -7.39 -7.19 -9.96
CA LEU A 118 -7.28 -8.55 -9.42
C LEU A 118 -8.62 -9.17 -9.02
N THR A 119 -9.73 -8.42 -9.06
CA THR A 119 -11.08 -8.97 -8.84
C THR A 119 -11.55 -9.81 -10.04
N GLY A 120 -10.96 -9.62 -11.22
CA GLY A 120 -11.41 -10.25 -12.46
C GLY A 120 -12.68 -9.65 -13.05
N GLN A 121 -13.20 -8.54 -12.49
CA GLN A 121 -14.37 -7.83 -13.03
C GLN A 121 -14.01 -6.92 -14.21
N ILE A 122 -12.74 -6.53 -14.34
CA ILE A 122 -12.24 -5.73 -15.45
C ILE A 122 -11.59 -6.69 -16.45
N THR A 123 -12.18 -6.73 -17.63
CA THR A 123 -11.84 -7.66 -18.70
C THR A 123 -11.15 -6.97 -19.88
N SER A 124 -11.16 -5.64 -19.92
CA SER A 124 -10.50 -4.85 -20.96
C SER A 124 -10.13 -3.44 -20.48
N HIS A 125 -9.19 -2.78 -21.15
CA HIS A 125 -8.85 -1.37 -20.88
C HIS A 125 -10.04 -0.42 -21.17
N SER A 126 -10.94 -0.84 -22.06
CA SER A 126 -12.18 -0.11 -22.38
C SER A 126 -13.24 -0.18 -21.28
N ASP A 127 -13.13 -1.11 -20.31
CA ASP A 127 -14.06 -1.16 -19.16
C ASP A 127 -13.80 -0.01 -18.18
N LEU A 128 -12.64 0.65 -18.29
CA LEU A 128 -12.30 1.83 -17.51
C LEU A 128 -13.02 3.07 -18.07
N SER A 129 -13.69 3.84 -17.21
CA SER A 129 -14.28 5.12 -17.59
C SER A 129 -13.21 6.13 -18.03
N ASP A 130 -13.59 7.12 -18.85
CA ASP A 130 -12.66 8.13 -19.35
C ASP A 130 -11.99 8.98 -18.26
N THR A 131 -12.63 9.11 -17.09
CA THR A 131 -12.10 9.83 -15.93
C THR A 131 -11.34 8.94 -14.93
N ASP A 132 -11.15 7.66 -15.25
CA ASP A 132 -10.48 6.72 -14.37
C ASP A 132 -8.98 7.01 -14.31
N LEU A 133 -8.41 7.17 -13.11
CA LEU A 133 -6.98 7.42 -12.91
C LEU A 133 -6.09 6.36 -13.57
N ARG A 134 -6.57 5.12 -13.71
CA ARG A 134 -5.84 4.04 -14.37
C ARG A 134 -5.58 4.33 -15.84
N LYS A 135 -6.41 5.13 -16.53
CA LYS A 135 -6.18 5.56 -17.93
C LYS A 135 -4.90 6.37 -18.10
N ILE A 136 -4.45 7.06 -17.05
CA ILE A 136 -3.24 7.89 -17.07
C ILE A 136 -2.13 7.32 -16.19
N THR A 137 -2.34 6.15 -15.59
CA THR A 137 -1.32 5.47 -14.78
C THR A 137 -0.49 4.57 -15.70
N PRO A 138 0.82 4.83 -15.88
CA PRO A 138 1.62 4.11 -16.87
C PRO A 138 1.58 2.58 -16.71
N ARG A 139 1.62 2.08 -15.47
CA ARG A 139 1.50 0.63 -15.17
C ARG A 139 0.21 0.01 -15.71
N TYR A 140 -0.87 0.78 -15.83
CA TYR A 140 -2.17 0.29 -16.32
C TYR A 140 -2.49 0.79 -17.73
N ALA A 141 -1.47 1.16 -18.52
CA ALA A 141 -1.64 1.51 -19.93
C ALA A 141 -2.24 0.34 -20.74
N GLN A 142 -2.89 0.67 -21.86
CA GLN A 142 -3.60 -0.29 -22.69
C GLN A 142 -2.71 -1.45 -23.16
N GLU A 143 -1.44 -1.18 -23.42
CA GLU A 143 -0.44 -2.14 -23.90
C GLU A 143 -0.13 -3.22 -22.84
N ASN A 144 -0.34 -2.92 -21.57
CA ASN A 144 -0.12 -3.85 -20.46
C ASN A 144 -1.31 -4.78 -20.18
N PHE A 145 -2.51 -4.44 -20.67
CA PHE A 145 -3.73 -5.20 -20.35
C PHE A 145 -3.67 -6.68 -20.72
N PRO A 146 -3.10 -7.11 -21.87
CA PRO A 146 -2.96 -8.53 -22.17
C PRO A 146 -2.24 -9.31 -21.05
N LYS A 147 -1.12 -8.77 -20.54
CA LYS A 147 -0.35 -9.41 -19.46
C LYS A 147 -1.08 -9.35 -18.11
N ILE A 148 -1.75 -8.23 -17.83
CA ILE A 148 -2.57 -8.07 -16.63
C ILE A 148 -3.66 -9.15 -16.60
N LEU A 149 -4.40 -9.30 -17.70
CA LEU A 149 -5.50 -10.25 -17.82
C LEU A 149 -5.01 -11.70 -17.75
N GLU A 150 -3.84 -12.01 -18.31
CA GLU A 150 -3.22 -13.34 -18.18
C GLU A 150 -2.99 -13.71 -16.72
N LEU A 151 -2.37 -12.82 -15.93
CA LEU A 151 -2.15 -13.08 -14.51
C LEU A 151 -3.47 -13.19 -13.74
N VAL A 152 -4.41 -12.27 -13.97
CA VAL A 152 -5.74 -12.27 -13.33
C VAL A 152 -6.48 -13.58 -13.62
N ASP A 153 -6.38 -14.12 -14.83
CA ASP A 153 -6.99 -15.42 -15.17
C ASP A 153 -6.39 -16.56 -14.33
N LYS A 154 -5.09 -16.54 -14.03
CA LYS A 154 -4.46 -17.54 -13.13
C LYS A 154 -5.02 -17.45 -11.71
N PHE A 155 -5.17 -16.24 -11.17
CA PHE A 155 -5.82 -16.05 -9.87
C PHE A 155 -7.27 -16.56 -9.87
N LYS A 156 -8.02 -16.28 -10.95
CA LYS A 156 -9.39 -16.77 -11.15
C LYS A 156 -9.47 -18.29 -11.21
N GLN A 157 -8.55 -18.96 -11.93
CA GLN A 157 -8.50 -20.43 -12.02
C GLN A 157 -8.24 -21.10 -10.66
N ILE A 158 -7.40 -20.50 -9.80
CA ILE A 158 -7.22 -20.97 -8.42
C ILE A 158 -8.50 -20.73 -7.62
N GLY A 159 -9.10 -19.54 -7.73
CA GLY A 159 -10.36 -19.21 -7.08
C GLY A 159 -11.46 -20.22 -7.39
N GLN A 160 -11.65 -20.57 -8.67
CA GLN A 160 -12.62 -21.57 -9.11
C GLN A 160 -12.41 -22.94 -8.45
N ARG A 161 -11.16 -23.42 -8.35
CA ARG A 161 -10.84 -24.69 -7.68
C ARG A 161 -11.06 -24.65 -6.17
N ARG A 162 -11.01 -23.46 -5.57
CA ARG A 162 -11.12 -23.23 -4.13
C ARG A 162 -12.47 -22.67 -3.69
N ASN A 163 -13.43 -22.52 -4.61
CA ASN A 163 -14.70 -21.85 -4.36
C ASN A 163 -14.50 -20.45 -3.74
N ALA A 164 -13.55 -19.69 -4.29
CA ALA A 164 -13.16 -18.36 -3.87
C ALA A 164 -13.12 -17.41 -5.07
N THR A 165 -13.22 -16.10 -4.82
CA THR A 165 -13.07 -15.10 -5.88
C THR A 165 -11.59 -14.87 -6.22
N SER A 166 -11.31 -14.33 -7.41
CA SER A 166 -9.95 -13.92 -7.78
C SER A 166 -9.37 -12.91 -6.77
N GLY A 167 -10.20 -12.00 -6.26
CA GLY A 167 -9.81 -11.03 -5.23
C GLY A 167 -9.42 -11.71 -3.92
N GLN A 168 -10.16 -12.72 -3.47
CA GLN A 168 -9.81 -13.51 -2.29
C GLN A 168 -8.48 -14.23 -2.46
N VAL A 169 -8.21 -14.80 -3.64
CA VAL A 169 -6.93 -15.45 -3.94
C VAL A 169 -5.78 -14.44 -3.90
N ALA A 170 -5.97 -13.24 -4.46
CA ALA A 170 -4.97 -12.17 -4.43
C ALA A 170 -4.65 -11.69 -3.01
N LEU A 171 -5.68 -11.54 -2.16
CA LEU A 171 -5.49 -11.18 -0.75
C LEU A 171 -4.82 -12.30 0.05
N ALA A 172 -5.24 -13.56 -0.15
CA ALA A 172 -4.61 -14.72 0.48
C ALA A 172 -3.15 -14.88 0.05
N TYR A 173 -2.82 -14.58 -1.21
CA TYR A 173 -1.45 -14.54 -1.70
C TYR A 173 -0.61 -13.50 -0.93
N LEU A 174 -1.10 -12.27 -0.75
CA LEU A 174 -0.39 -11.25 0.01
C LEU A 174 -0.21 -11.64 1.49
N LEU A 175 -1.25 -12.20 2.13
CA LEU A 175 -1.17 -12.69 3.50
C LEU A 175 -0.14 -13.83 3.66
N ALA A 176 0.05 -14.64 2.62
CA ALA A 176 1.03 -15.74 2.62
C ALA A 176 2.49 -15.27 2.44
N LEU A 177 2.73 -13.98 2.11
CA LEU A 177 4.09 -13.43 1.96
C LEU A 177 4.81 -13.23 3.29
N GLY A 178 4.06 -13.17 4.41
CA GLY A 178 4.58 -13.04 5.76
C GLY A 178 3.55 -12.44 6.72
N ASP A 179 3.66 -12.78 8.00
CA ASP A 179 2.79 -12.26 9.08
C ASP A 179 2.96 -10.74 9.30
N ASP A 180 4.03 -10.16 8.75
CA ASP A 180 4.33 -8.73 8.74
C ASP A 180 3.56 -7.94 7.68
N ILE A 181 2.84 -8.60 6.76
CA ILE A 181 2.13 -7.95 5.64
C ILE A 181 0.63 -7.92 5.90
N ILE A 182 0.07 -6.72 5.99
CA ILE A 182 -1.33 -6.46 6.36
C ILE A 182 -2.03 -5.72 5.19
N PRO A 183 -2.72 -6.43 4.29
CA PRO A 183 -3.50 -5.78 3.23
C PRO A 183 -4.74 -5.08 3.79
N ILE A 184 -5.03 -3.88 3.28
CA ILE A 184 -6.20 -3.07 3.68
C ILE A 184 -7.14 -2.83 2.48
N PRO A 185 -7.82 -3.88 1.96
CA PRO A 185 -8.78 -3.72 0.89
C PRO A 185 -10.00 -2.90 1.37
N GLY A 186 -10.27 -1.79 0.69
CA GLY A 186 -11.41 -0.92 0.98
C GLY A 186 -12.68 -1.35 0.21
N SER A 187 -13.84 -1.09 0.79
CA SER A 187 -15.14 -1.22 0.12
C SER A 187 -16.17 -0.29 0.76
N GLN A 188 -17.17 0.13 -0.01
CA GLN A 188 -18.35 0.85 0.47
C GLN A 188 -19.59 -0.06 0.61
N ARG A 189 -19.47 -1.34 0.26
CA ARG A 189 -20.55 -2.33 0.27
C ARG A 189 -20.21 -3.51 1.16
N ILE A 190 -21.14 -3.91 2.02
CA ILE A 190 -20.94 -4.96 3.02
C ILE A 190 -20.60 -6.30 2.36
N GLU A 191 -21.26 -6.64 1.25
CA GLU A 191 -20.98 -7.89 0.52
C GLU A 191 -19.50 -8.04 0.11
N TYR A 192 -18.85 -6.95 -0.30
CA TYR A 192 -17.43 -6.97 -0.66
C TYR A 192 -16.51 -6.92 0.58
N ILE A 193 -16.99 -6.36 1.70
CA ILE A 193 -16.26 -6.46 2.97
C ILE A 193 -16.23 -7.92 3.42
N GLU A 194 -17.36 -8.61 3.35
CA GLU A 194 -17.47 -10.04 3.66
C GLU A 194 -16.65 -10.89 2.68
N GLU A 195 -16.68 -10.58 1.39
CA GLU A 195 -15.83 -11.23 0.38
C GLU A 195 -14.33 -11.07 0.73
N ASN A 196 -13.88 -9.83 0.99
CA ASN A 196 -12.49 -9.55 1.37
C ASN A 196 -12.10 -10.30 2.65
N PHE A 197 -12.98 -10.33 3.66
CA PHE A 197 -12.74 -11.05 4.91
C PHE A 197 -12.59 -12.56 4.69
N GLY A 198 -13.36 -13.13 3.75
CA GLY A 198 -13.26 -14.54 3.37
C GLY A 198 -11.86 -14.96 2.89
N ALA A 199 -11.04 -14.03 2.40
CA ALA A 199 -9.64 -14.31 2.03
C ALA A 199 -8.81 -14.85 3.21
N THR A 200 -9.13 -14.46 4.45
CA THR A 200 -8.43 -14.95 5.66
C THR A 200 -8.63 -16.44 5.92
N GLN A 201 -9.68 -17.02 5.35
CA GLN A 201 -10.01 -18.45 5.47
C GLN A 201 -9.40 -19.27 4.33
N LEU A 202 -8.90 -18.62 3.28
CA LEU A 202 -8.30 -19.27 2.13
C LEU A 202 -6.81 -19.54 2.38
N LYS A 203 -6.49 -20.78 2.73
CA LYS A 203 -5.11 -21.24 2.84
C LYS A 203 -4.63 -21.81 1.50
N LEU A 204 -3.77 -21.05 0.82
CA LEU A 204 -3.07 -21.54 -0.36
C LEU A 204 -2.18 -22.72 0.04
N THR A 205 -2.17 -23.77 -0.78
CA THR A 205 -1.15 -24.83 -0.64
C THR A 205 0.22 -24.29 -1.01
N THR A 206 1.28 -24.93 -0.53
CA THR A 206 2.67 -24.60 -0.90
C THR A 206 2.82 -24.53 -2.42
N ASP A 207 2.29 -25.52 -3.15
CA ASP A 207 2.38 -25.55 -4.61
C ASP A 207 1.63 -24.38 -5.27
N GLU A 208 0.42 -24.05 -4.80
CA GLU A 208 -0.32 -22.90 -5.35
C GLU A 208 0.41 -21.58 -5.08
N PHE A 209 0.94 -21.41 -3.87
CA PHE A 209 1.67 -20.21 -3.49
C PHE A 209 2.96 -20.06 -4.33
N GLU A 210 3.79 -21.11 -4.44
CA GLU A 210 5.03 -21.04 -5.20
C GLU A 210 4.79 -20.87 -6.71
N ASN A 211 3.73 -21.48 -7.25
CA ASN A 211 3.33 -21.26 -8.63
C ASN A 211 2.86 -19.80 -8.85
N LEU A 212 2.02 -19.26 -7.96
CA LEU A 212 1.60 -17.86 -8.04
C LEU A 212 2.79 -16.92 -7.91
N LYS A 213 3.68 -17.15 -6.95
CA LYS A 213 4.89 -16.35 -6.74
C LYS A 213 5.78 -16.33 -7.98
N THR A 214 5.98 -17.49 -8.61
CA THR A 214 6.72 -17.60 -9.89
C THR A 214 6.05 -16.78 -10.98
N LEU A 215 4.73 -16.95 -11.20
CA LEU A 215 3.97 -16.19 -12.19
C LEU A 215 4.00 -14.68 -11.93
N VAL A 216 3.87 -14.26 -10.67
CA VAL A 216 3.94 -12.87 -10.23
C VAL A 216 5.34 -12.28 -10.46
N ASN A 217 6.40 -13.08 -10.33
CA ASN A 217 7.78 -12.68 -10.68
C ASN A 217 7.99 -12.53 -12.19
N GLU A 218 7.40 -13.42 -12.99
CA GLU A 218 7.53 -13.41 -14.45
C GLU A 218 6.62 -12.36 -15.12
N THR A 219 5.53 -11.97 -14.47
CA THR A 219 4.59 -10.99 -15.00
C THR A 219 5.16 -9.57 -14.92
N ARG A 220 5.81 -9.15 -16.00
CA ARG A 220 6.35 -7.80 -16.13
C ARG A 220 5.35 -6.83 -16.74
N VAL A 221 4.79 -5.96 -15.90
CA VAL A 221 3.94 -4.82 -16.27
C VAL A 221 4.78 -3.55 -16.16
N ASP A 222 5.14 -2.96 -17.30
CA ASP A 222 6.03 -1.80 -17.37
C ASP A 222 5.31 -0.49 -17.01
N GLY A 223 6.06 0.47 -16.47
CA GLY A 223 5.54 1.80 -16.11
C GLY A 223 5.46 2.05 -14.61
N ASP A 224 5.39 3.34 -14.27
CA ASP A 224 5.32 3.82 -12.90
C ASP A 224 3.97 3.52 -12.22
N GLN A 225 4.03 3.45 -10.88
CA GLN A 225 2.90 3.26 -9.97
C GLN A 225 1.81 4.33 -10.13
N TYR A 226 2.23 5.56 -10.42
CA TYR A 226 1.38 6.73 -10.56
C TYR A 226 1.76 7.57 -11.78
N PRO A 227 0.87 8.48 -12.23
CA PRO A 227 1.26 9.53 -13.17
C PRO A 227 2.41 10.39 -12.61
N PRO A 228 3.23 11.03 -13.46
CA PRO A 228 4.45 11.73 -13.05
C PRO A 228 4.27 12.69 -11.85
N PHE A 229 3.23 13.52 -11.88
CA PHE A 229 2.96 14.51 -10.82
C PHE A 229 2.67 13.91 -9.43
N MET A 230 2.25 12.64 -9.36
CA MET A 230 2.08 11.91 -8.11
C MET A 230 3.28 11.02 -7.78
N GLN A 231 3.97 10.51 -8.79
CA GLN A 231 5.12 9.63 -8.64
C GLN A 231 6.28 10.32 -7.90
N GLU A 232 6.49 11.61 -8.15
CA GLU A 232 7.52 12.43 -7.50
C GLU A 232 7.30 12.63 -5.99
N MET A 233 6.13 12.25 -5.45
CA MET A 233 5.82 12.37 -4.03
C MET A 233 6.08 11.08 -3.22
N LEU A 234 6.60 10.03 -3.86
CA LEU A 234 6.77 8.72 -3.23
C LEU A 234 8.23 8.49 -2.82
N TYR A 235 8.42 7.82 -1.68
CA TYR A 235 9.74 7.36 -1.21
C TYR A 235 10.77 8.48 -1.11
N LEU A 236 10.33 9.66 -0.66
CA LEU A 236 11.20 10.83 -0.50
C LEU A 236 12.09 10.71 0.75
N ASP A 237 13.27 11.31 0.64
CA ASP A 237 14.18 11.58 1.76
C ASP A 237 13.89 12.94 2.42
N THR A 238 14.39 13.10 3.63
CA THR A 238 14.34 14.35 4.41
C THR A 238 15.76 14.89 4.66
N PRO A 239 15.94 16.20 4.91
CA PRO A 239 17.23 16.73 5.36
C PRO A 239 17.63 16.12 6.70
N GLU A 240 18.93 16.00 6.98
CA GLU A 240 19.43 15.59 8.30
C GLU A 240 19.11 16.64 9.37
N LEU A 241 18.96 16.18 10.62
CA LEU A 241 18.87 17.08 11.76
C LEU A 241 20.24 17.74 11.98
N SER A 242 20.29 19.07 11.82
CA SER A 242 21.47 19.91 12.06
C SER A 242 21.79 20.07 13.54
#